data_AF-A0A4T2A4T3-F1
#
_entry.id   AF-A0A4T2A4T3-F1
#
_cell.length_a   1.000
_cell.length_b   1.000
_cell.length_c   1.000
_cell.angle_alpha   90.00
_cell.angle_beta   90.00
_cell.angle_gamma   90.00
#
_symmetry.space_group_name_H-M   'P 1'
#
loop_
_entity.id
_entity.type
_entity.pdbx_description
1 polymer ?
#
loop_
_entity_poly.entity_id
_entity_poly.type
_entity_poly.pdbx_seq_one_letter_code
_entity_poly.pdbx_strand_id
1 'polypeptide(L)' 'MSTGVLEAVVDQPSGMVAQPMMECVTPEERLLLRFYRQLGEVEQVFMRRAIEAMVLRESPS' A
#
# COMPACT_ATOMS: atom_id res chain seq x y z
N MET A 1 16.81 16.58 -6.28
CA MET A 1 16.26 15.82 -7.43
C MET A 1 15.60 14.58 -6.88
N SER A 2 14.29 14.63 -6.62
CA SER A 2 13.54 13.49 -6.07
C SER A 2 13.21 12.53 -7.22
N THR A 3 13.90 11.41 -7.26
CA THR A 3 13.64 10.33 -8.21
C THR A 3 12.46 9.51 -7.71
N GLY A 4 11.24 9.91 -8.07
CA GLY A 4 10.05 9.09 -7.87
C GLY A 4 10.18 7.81 -8.69
N VAL A 5 10.08 6.64 -8.05
CA VAL A 5 10.15 5.34 -8.72
C VAL A 5 8.76 4.75 -8.80
N LEU A 6 8.28 4.53 -10.03
CA LEU A 6 7.00 3.89 -10.32
C LEU A 6 7.09 2.39 -10.00
N GLU A 7 6.20 1.87 -9.15
CA GLU A 7 6.10 0.44 -8.84
C GLU A 7 4.69 -0.07 -9.11
N ALA A 8 4.60 -1.17 -9.87
CA ALA A 8 3.33 -1.83 -10.19
C ALA A 8 2.74 -2.48 -8.92
N VAL A 9 1.43 -2.29 -8.73
CA VAL A 9 0.73 -2.70 -7.50
C VAL A 9 0.16 -4.12 -7.57
N VAL A 10 0.03 -4.69 -8.77
CA VAL A 10 -0.60 -6.01 -9.00
C VAL A 10 0.08 -6.70 -10.17
N ASP A 11 0.33 -8.01 -10.04
CA ASP A 11 0.76 -8.87 -11.15
C ASP A 11 -0.46 -9.10 -12.07
N GLN A 12 -0.45 -8.45 -13.24
CA GLN A 12 -1.64 -8.32 -14.08
C GLN A 12 -1.70 -9.48 -15.09
N PRO A 13 -2.76 -10.33 -15.07
CA PRO A 13 -2.95 -11.35 -16.10
C PRO A 13 -3.22 -10.64 -17.44
N SER A 14 -2.57 -11.14 -18.49
CA SER A 14 -2.31 -10.49 -19.79
C SER A 14 -3.54 -10.24 -20.70
N GLY A 15 -4.68 -9.81 -20.15
CA GLY A 15 -5.95 -9.80 -20.89
C GLY A 15 -6.79 -8.52 -20.84
N MET A 16 -6.50 -7.54 -19.98
CA MET A 16 -7.35 -6.35 -19.88
C MET A 16 -6.53 -5.15 -19.40
N VAL A 17 -6.17 -4.28 -20.34
CA VAL A 17 -5.37 -3.06 -20.11
C VAL A 17 -6.23 -1.98 -19.46
N ALA A 18 -6.65 -2.22 -18.21
CA ALA A 18 -6.88 -1.12 -17.29
C ALA A 18 -5.49 -0.78 -16.73
N GLN A 19 -4.87 0.29 -17.21
CA GLN A 19 -3.63 0.77 -16.59
C GLN A 19 -3.91 0.93 -15.10
N PRO A 20 -3.18 0.22 -14.20
CA PRO A 20 -3.38 0.41 -12.78
C PRO A 20 -3.15 1.87 -12.47
N MET A 21 -4.06 2.49 -11.72
CA MET A 21 -3.99 3.90 -11.38
C MET A 21 -2.62 4.15 -10.75
N MET A 22 -1.76 4.87 -11.48
CA MET A 22 -0.38 5.10 -11.10
C MET A 22 -0.36 6.21 -10.07
N GLU A 23 -0.50 5.83 -8.81
CA GLU A 23 -0.33 6.77 -7.70
C GLU A 23 1.18 6.98 -7.45
N CYS A 24 1.60 8.24 -7.42
CA CYS A 24 2.98 8.59 -7.11
C CYS A 24 3.26 8.34 -5.63
N VAL A 25 3.79 7.16 -5.30
CA VAL A 25 4.26 6.83 -3.95
C VAL A 25 5.67 7.36 -3.71
N THR A 26 5.88 7.93 -2.53
CA THR A 26 7.20 8.29 -1.99
C THR A 26 8.04 7.03 -1.71
N PRO A 27 9.38 7.15 -1.61
CA PRO A 27 10.24 6.02 -1.22
C PRO A 27 9.82 5.37 0.10
N GLU A 28 9.37 6.16 1.07
CA GLU A 28 8.89 5.72 2.37
C GLU A 28 7.60 4.91 2.25
N GLU A 29 6.60 5.42 1.52
CA GLU A 29 5.34 4.69 1.26
C GLU A 29 5.60 3.40 0.49
N ARG A 30 6.53 3.42 -0.47
CA ARG A 30 6.94 2.22 -1.21
C ARG A 30 7.52 1.15 -0.29
N LEU A 31 8.34 1.54 0.68
CA LEU A 31 8.90 0.62 1.66
C LEU A 31 7.80 -0.02 2.51
N LEU A 32 6.83 0.78 2.98
CA LEU A 32 5.70 0.28 3.75
C LEU A 32 4.84 -0.70 2.95
N LEU A 33 4.55 -0.39 1.68
CA LEU A 33 3.78 -1.28 0.80
C LEU A 33 4.51 -2.60 0.54
N ARG A 34 5.82 -2.55 0.28
CA ARG A 34 6.66 -3.75 0.11
C ARG A 34 6.68 -4.59 1.38
N PHE A 35 6.86 -3.96 2.53
CA PHE A 35 6.83 -4.64 3.83
C PHE A 35 5.47 -5.32 4.04
N TYR A 36 4.37 -4.59 3.86
CA TYR A 36 3.02 -5.13 4.03
C TYR A 36 2.75 -6.33 3.12
N ARG A 37 3.24 -6.32 1.87
CA ARG A 37 3.10 -7.46 0.93
C ARG A 37 3.89 -8.70 1.32
N GLN A 38 4.96 -8.55 2.11
CA GLN A 38 5.78 -9.66 2.59
C GLN A 38 5.21 -10.32 3.86
N LEU A 39 4.24 -9.68 4.50
CA LEU A 39 3.57 -10.20 5.67
C LEU A 39 2.62 -11.35 5.30
N GLY A 40 2.52 -12.33 6.21
CA GLY A 40 1.47 -13.35 6.15
C GLY A 40 0.09 -12.77 6.44
N GLU A 41 -0.95 -13.56 6.18
CA GLU A 41 -2.35 -13.12 6.34
C GLU A 41 -2.66 -12.66 7.77
N VAL A 42 -2.13 -13.35 8.78
CA VAL A 42 -2.36 -13.02 10.19
C VAL A 42 -1.75 -11.67 10.54
N GLU A 43 -0.53 -11.42 10.10
CA GLU A 43 0.18 -10.16 10.32
C GLU A 43 -0.48 -9.01 9.56
N GLN A 44 -0.96 -9.25 8.33
CA GLN A 44 -1.72 -8.25 7.58
C GLN A 44 -3.02 -7.87 8.27
N VAL A 45 -3.77 -8.84 8.81
CA VAL A 45 -4.99 -8.57 9.59
C VAL A 45 -4.68 -7.76 10.84
N PHE A 46 -3.59 -8.09 11.53
CA PHE A 46 -3.13 -7.31 12.69
C PHE A 46 -2.82 -5.87 12.30
N MET A 47 -2.02 -5.66 11.26
CA MET A 47 -1.65 -4.33 10.77
C MET A 47 -2.88 -3.50 10.38
N ARG A 48 -3.85 -4.12 9.70
CA ARG A 48 -5.11 -3.46 9.34
C ARG A 48 -5.84 -2.94 10.58
N ARG A 49 -6.03 -3.79 11.60
CA ARG A 49 -6.72 -3.40 12.84
C ARG A 49 -5.97 -2.29 13.58
N ALA A 50 -4.64 -2.34 13.59
CA ALA A 50 -3.83 -1.30 14.20
C ALA A 50 -4.02 0.06 13.50
N ILE A 51 -4.00 0.07 12.17
CA ILE A 51 -4.24 1.29 11.36
C ILE A 51 -5.67 1.81 11.58
N GLU A 52 -6.68 0.94 11.53
CA GLU A 52 -8.08 1.30 11.80
C GLU A 52 -8.25 1.97 13.18
N ALA A 53 -7.62 1.39 14.21
CA ALA A 53 -7.66 1.95 15.56
C ALA A 53 -6.97 3.32 15.65
N MET A 54 -5.89 3.55 14.91
CA MET A 54 -5.21 4.85 14.86
C MET A 54 -6.08 5.91 14.19
N VAL A 55 -6.69 5.59 13.05
CA VAL A 55 -7.59 6.49 12.31
C VAL A 55 -8.80 6.90 13.17
N LEU A 56 -9.38 5.94 13.90
CA LEU A 56 -10.52 6.21 14.80
C LEU A 56 -10.16 7.14 15.96
N ARG A 57 -8.89 7.14 16.43
CA ARG A 57 -8.43 8.05 17.49
C ARG A 57 -8.21 9.47 16.98
N GLU A 58 -7.87 9.62 15.70
CA GLU A 58 -7.59 10.92 15.07
C GLU A 58 -8.85 11.61 14.56
N SER A 59 -9.98 10.91 14.50
CA SER A 59 -11.28 11.48 14.15
C SER A 59 -11.95 12.06 15.40
N PRO A 60 -11.97 13.38 15.63
CA PRO A 60 -12.75 13.94 16.73
C PRO A 60 -14.23 13.76 16.41
N SER A 61 -14.99 13.33 17.42
CA SER A 61 -16.45 13.19 17.35
C SER A 61 -17.15 14.53 17.10
#